data_AF-A0A938SI60-F1
#
_entry.id   AF-A0A938SI60-F1
#
_cell.length_a   1.000
_cell.length_b   1.000
_cell.length_c   1.000
_cell.angle_alpha   90.00
_cell.angle_beta   90.00
_cell.angle_gamma   90.00
#
_symmetry.space_group_name_H-M   'P 1'
#
loop_
_entity.id
_entity.type
_entity.pdbx_description
1 polymer ?
#
loop_
_entity_poly.entity_id
_entity_poly.type
_entity_poly.pdbx_seq_one_letter_code
_entity_poly.pdbx_strand_id
1 'polypeptide(L)'
;MKTLKVRPRARSVKALLKRAQRGGLILRSPEGREFILAEIDDLNREIELTRRNKRLIRLLDERAAQEKTVGLAEVKAQLGLE
;
A
#
# COMPACT_ATOMS: atom_id res chain seq x y z
N MET A 1 0.72 -11.21 13.56
CA MET A 1 0.27 -10.05 14.36
C MET A 1 -1.08 -10.37 14.98
N LYS A 2 -1.35 -9.94 16.21
CA LYS A 2 -2.66 -10.09 16.85
C LYS A 2 -3.41 -8.76 16.77
N THR A 3 -4.65 -8.78 16.30
CA THR A 3 -5.48 -7.57 16.20
C THR A 3 -6.25 -7.36 17.50
N LEU A 4 -6.10 -6.17 18.10
CA LEU A 4 -6.85 -5.76 19.28
C LEU A 4 -7.88 -4.69 18.89
N LYS A 5 -9.13 -4.84 19.34
CA LYS A 5 -10.17 -3.83 19.12
C LYS A 5 -9.97 -2.67 20.09
N VAL A 6 -9.79 -1.46 19.56
CA VAL A 6 -9.72 -0.23 20.37
C VAL A 6 -11.13 0.18 20.80
N ARG A 7 -11.37 0.27 22.11
CA ARG A 7 -12.68 0.68 22.65
C ARG A 7 -12.99 2.14 22.31
N PRO A 8 -14.25 2.51 22.04
CA PRO A 8 -14.62 3.89 21.71
C PRO A 8 -14.24 4.94 22.76
N ARG A 9 -14.19 4.54 24.04
CA ARG A 9 -13.86 5.40 25.19
C ARG A 9 -12.36 5.60 25.42
N ALA A 10 -11.48 4.91 24.68
CA ALA A 10 -10.03 5.04 24.82
C ALA A 10 -9.53 6.34 24.17
N ARG A 11 -9.74 7.48 24.84
CA ARG A 11 -9.46 8.83 24.32
C ARG A 11 -8.00 9.02 23.90
N SER A 12 -7.05 8.55 24.71
CA SER A 12 -5.61 8.66 24.45
C SER A 12 -5.19 7.89 23.20
N VAL A 13 -5.61 6.63 23.08
CA VAL A 13 -5.31 5.78 21.91
C VAL A 13 -5.93 6.37 20.64
N LYS A 14 -7.19 6.84 20.70
CA LYS A 14 -7.83 7.51 19.56
C LYS A 14 -7.09 8.76 19.10
N ALA A 15 -6.59 9.57 20.03
CA ALA A 15 -5.81 10.77 19.69
C ALA A 15 -4.51 10.42 18.96
N LEU A 16 -3.81 9.35 19.41
CA LEU A 16 -2.62 8.84 18.75
C LEU A 16 -2.95 8.29 17.34
N LEU A 17 -4.02 7.51 17.20
CA LEU A 17 -4.47 7.01 15.90
C LEU A 17 -4.75 8.14 14.91
N LYS A 18 -5.48 9.19 15.33
CA LYS A 18 -5.78 10.35 14.46
C LYS A 18 -4.52 11.09 14.00
N ARG A 19 -3.47 11.10 14.82
CA ARG A 19 -2.17 11.67 14.46
C ARG A 19 -1.41 10.76 13.50
N ALA A 20 -1.43 9.44 13.74
CA ALA A 20 -0.81 8.44 12.87
C ALA A 20 -1.38 8.41 11.44
N GLN A 21 -2.66 8.74 11.26
CA GLN A 21 -3.29 8.88 9.93
C GLN A 21 -2.65 9.98 9.06
N ARG A 22 -1.89 10.91 9.64
CA ARG A 22 -1.29 12.04 8.90
C ARG A 22 0.17 11.81 8.48
N GLY A 23 0.72 10.63 8.74
CA GLY A 23 2.12 10.34 8.39
C GLY A 23 2.87 9.34 9.28
N GLY A 24 2.15 8.47 10.01
CA GLY A 24 2.76 7.54 10.97
C GLY A 24 3.36 8.25 12.19
N LEU A 25 3.62 7.48 13.24
CA LEU A 25 4.24 7.95 14.48
C LEU A 25 5.28 6.94 14.96
N ILE A 26 6.40 7.44 15.47
CA ILE A 26 7.33 6.67 16.29
C ILE A 26 7.03 6.99 17.75
N LEU A 27 6.66 5.97 18.53
CA LEU A 27 6.42 6.05 19.96
C LEU A 27 7.66 5.51 20.67
N ARG A 28 8.36 6.37 21.42
CA ARG A 28 9.50 5.97 22.25
C ARG A 28 9.06 5.86 23.71
N SER A 29 9.32 4.72 24.34
CA SER A 29 9.07 4.53 25.77
C SER A 29 10.14 5.23 26.62
N PRO A 30 9.87 5.51 27.91
CA PRO A 30 10.87 6.07 28.82
C PRO A 30 12.13 5.20 28.94
N GLU A 31 11.99 3.89 28.74
CA GLU A 31 13.11 2.93 28.74
C GLU A 31 13.87 2.89 27.39
N GLY A 32 13.52 3.75 26.44
CA GLY A 32 14.20 3.87 25.15
C GLY A 32 13.72 2.91 24.06
N ARG A 33 12.68 2.11 24.30
CA ARG A 33 12.13 1.20 23.28
C ARG A 33 11.27 1.97 22.28
N GLU A 34 11.38 1.64 21.01
CA GLU A 34 10.64 2.32 19.94
C GLU A 34 9.57 1.41 19.32
N PHE A 35 8.42 2.02 19.00
CA PHE A 35 7.28 1.37 18.37
C PHE A 35 6.77 2.25 17.24
N ILE A 36 6.28 1.62 16.17
CA ILE A 36 5.65 2.34 15.06
C ILE A 36 4.14 2.22 15.19
N LEU A 37 3.45 3.36 15.14
CA LEU A 37 2.01 3.45 14.94
C LEU A 37 1.76 4.13 13.60
N ALA A 38 1.41 3.33 12.60
CA ALA A 38 0.98 3.82 11.30
C ALA A 38 -0.42 3.26 11.01
N GLU A 39 -1.22 4.01 10.27
CA GLU A 39 -2.39 3.43 9.63
C GLU A 39 -1.91 2.28 8.74
N ILE A 40 -2.61 1.14 8.82
CA ILE A 40 -2.44 0.11 7.81
C ILE A 40 -3.14 0.68 6.59
N ASP A 41 -2.37 1.34 5.74
CA ASP A 41 -2.85 1.79 4.44
C ASP A 41 -3.27 0.56 3.64
N ASP A 42 -4.52 0.57 3.14
CA ASP A 42 -5.07 -0.54 2.37
C ASP A 42 -4.16 -0.84 1.17
N LEU A 43 -3.46 0.17 0.65
CA LEU A 43 -2.47 -0.01 -0.41
C LEU A 43 -1.33 -0.98 -0.04
N ASN A 44 -0.75 -0.88 1.16
CA ASN A 44 0.31 -1.81 1.58
C ASN A 44 -0.23 -3.23 1.72
N ARG A 45 -1.47 -3.36 2.20
CA ARG A 45 -2.15 -4.65 2.32
C ARG A 45 -2.54 -5.22 0.96
N GLU A 46 -3.03 -4.40 0.06
CA GLU A 46 -3.35 -4.71 -1.33
C GLU A 46 -2.09 -5.10 -2.10
N ILE A 47 -0.96 -4.43 -1.88
CA ILE A 47 0.35 -4.84 -2.44
C ILE A 47 0.74 -6.21 -1.91
N GLU A 48 0.61 -6.48 -0.60
CA GLU A 48 0.88 -7.81 -0.05
C GLU A 48 -0.03 -8.89 -0.65
N LEU A 49 -1.32 -8.59 -0.83
CA LEU A 49 -2.29 -9.52 -1.44
C LEU A 49 -2.00 -9.73 -2.93
N THR A 50 -1.68 -8.66 -3.65
CA THR A 50 -1.32 -8.66 -5.07
C THR A 50 -0.04 -9.48 -5.30
N ARG A 51 0.98 -9.32 -4.45
CA ARG A 51 2.22 -10.12 -4.50
C ARG A 51 1.98 -11.61 -4.26
N ARG A 52 0.91 -12.00 -3.56
CA ARG A 52 0.55 -13.42 -3.37
C ARG A 52 -0.13 -14.03 -4.59
N ASN A 53 -0.65 -13.21 -5.51
CA ASN A 53 -1.25 -13.69 -6.75
C ASN A 53 -0.16 -14.04 -7.77
N LYS A 54 0.35 -15.28 -7.70
CA LYS A 54 1.44 -15.76 -8.56
C LYS A 54 1.16 -15.62 -10.06
N ARG A 55 -0.10 -15.76 -10.46
CA ARG A 55 -0.50 -15.63 -11.88
C ARG A 55 -0.34 -14.20 -12.36
N LEU A 56 -0.77 -13.24 -11.55
CA LEU A 56 -0.63 -11.81 -11.85
C LEU A 56 0.84 -11.40 -11.85
N ILE A 57 1.62 -11.78 -10.84
CA ILE A 57 3.04 -11.42 -10.78
C ILE A 57 3.81 -11.97 -11.98
N ARG A 58 3.58 -13.24 -12.35
CA ARG A 58 4.20 -13.82 -13.54
C ARG A 58 3.84 -13.04 -14.81
N LEU A 59 2.57 -12.66 -14.99
CA LEU A 59 2.15 -11.85 -16.12
C LEU A 59 2.86 -10.49 -16.12
N LEU A 60 2.99 -9.84 -14.96
CA LEU A 60 3.67 -8.55 -14.85
C LEU A 60 5.17 -8.68 -15.16
N ASP A 61 5.84 -9.74 -14.71
CA ASP A 61 7.25 -10.00 -15.01
C ASP A 61 7.45 -10.18 -16.53
N GLU A 62 6.58 -10.96 -17.18
CA GLU A 62 6.58 -11.16 -18.63
C GLU A 62 6.36 -9.84 -19.40
N ARG A 63 5.52 -8.94 -18.88
CA ARG A 63 5.27 -7.63 -19.50
C ARG A 63 6.38 -6.61 -19.23
N ALA A 64 6.98 -6.64 -18.06
CA ALA A 64 8.09 -5.76 -17.70
C ALA A 64 9.35 -6.06 -18.53
N ALA A 65 9.54 -7.32 -18.94
CA ALA A 65 10.61 -7.73 -19.84
C ALA A 65 10.38 -7.36 -21.32
N GLN A 66 9.20 -6.83 -21.68
CA GLN A 66 8.92 -6.41 -23.05
C GLN A 66 9.53 -5.03 -23.32
N GLU A 67 10.55 -4.98 -24.17
CA GLU A 67 11.24 -3.74 -24.56
C GLU A 67 10.56 -3.01 -25.73
N LYS A 68 9.67 -3.70 -26.45
CA LYS A 68 8.98 -3.11 -27.60
C LYS A 68 7.88 -2.16 -27.15
N THR A 69 7.94 -0.93 -27.65
CA THR A 69 6.89 0.07 -27.51
C THR A 69 6.19 0.28 -28.86
N VAL A 70 4.91 0.65 -28.83
CA VAL A 70 4.14 1.02 -30.02
C VAL A 70 3.82 2.50 -29.90
N GLY A 71 4.01 3.25 -30.98
CA GLY A 71 3.77 4.69 -30.98
C GLY A 71 2.29 5.02 -30.80
N LEU A 72 1.99 6.13 -30.12
CA LEU A 72 0.60 6.54 -29.86
C LEU A 72 -0.21 6.70 -31.16
N ALA A 73 0.38 7.27 -32.21
CA ALA A 73 -0.27 7.44 -33.51
C ALA A 73 -0.61 6.09 -34.16
N GLU A 74 0.31 5.12 -34.09
CA GLU A 74 0.10 3.76 -34.60
C GLU A 74 -1.03 3.05 -33.83
N VAL A 75 -1.07 3.18 -32.50
CA VAL A 75 -2.14 2.61 -31.67
C VAL A 75 -3.49 3.25 -31.99
N LYS A 76 -3.55 4.58 -32.19
CA LYS A 76 -4.79 5.27 -32.55
C LYS A 76 -5.34 4.78 -33.88
N ALA A 77 -4.48 4.62 -34.89
CA ALA A 77 -4.88 4.10 -36.19
C ALA A 77 -5.39 2.64 -36.09
N GLN A 78 -4.70 1.77 -35.33
CA GLN A 78 -5.14 0.38 -35.10
C GLN A 78 -6.49 0.27 -34.39
N LEU A 79 -6.80 1.23 -33.51
CA LEU A 79 -8.04 1.26 -32.73
C LEU A 79 -9.16 2.06 -33.41
N GLY A 80 -8.92 2.66 -34.58
CA GLY A 80 -9.92 3.49 -35.28
C GLY A 80 -10.25 4.80 -34.55
N LEU A 81 -9.28 5.36 -33.83
CA LEU A 81 -9.41 6.57 -33.01
C LEU A 81 -8.72 7.79 -33.64
N GLU A 82 -8.62 7.83 -34.98
CA GLU A 82 -8.03 8.97 -35.72
C GLU A 82 -8.79 10.27 -35.48
#